data_AF-A0A0D2WM10-F1
#
_entry.id   AF-A0A0D2WM10-F1
#
_cell.length_a   1.000
_cell.length_b   1.000
_cell.length_c   1.000
_cell.angle_alpha   90.00
_cell.angle_beta   90.00
_cell.angle_gamma   90.00
#
_symmetry.space_group_name_H-M   'P 1'
#
loop_
_entity.id
_entity.type
_entity.pdbx_description
1 polymer ?
#
loop_
_entity_poly.entity_id
_entity_poly.type
_entity_poly.pdbx_seq_one_letter_code
_entity_poly.pdbx_strand_id
1 'polypeptide(L)' 'MLPVSEETKDKLRKATDVAKTVVHWGFLPLVIYLGMTTGEPRPSLLT' A
#
# COMPACT_ATOMS: atom_id res chain seq x y z
N MET A 1 -13.87 27.20 -4.37
CA MET A 1 -13.32 26.27 -3.36
C MET A 1 -14.37 25.20 -3.15
N LEU A 2 -14.09 23.92 -3.44
CA LEU A 2 -15.05 22.85 -3.15
C LEU A 2 -15.28 22.82 -1.63
N PRO A 3 -16.51 23.07 -1.14
CA PRO A 3 -16.79 22.94 0.28
C PRO A 3 -16.77 21.45 0.60
N VAL A 4 -15.59 20.95 0.99
CA VAL A 4 -15.46 19.60 1.55
C VAL A 4 -16.29 19.61 2.83
N SER A 5 -17.44 18.94 2.83
CA SER A 5 -18.27 18.82 4.01
C SER A 5 -17.45 18.22 5.15
N GLU A 6 -17.70 18.64 6.40
CA GLU A 6 -16.92 18.17 7.56
C GLU A 6 -16.93 16.63 7.65
N GLU A 7 -18.03 15.99 7.28
CA GLU A 7 -18.14 14.53 7.16
C GLU A 7 -17.14 13.93 6.15
N THR A 8 -16.95 14.57 5.00
CA THR A 8 -16.00 14.13 3.97
C THR A 8 -14.56 14.30 4.47
N LYS A 9 -14.30 15.35 5.24
CA LYS A 9 -13.00 15.65 5.83
C LYS A 9 -12.58 14.61 6.87
N ASP A 10 -13.52 14.18 7.71
CA ASP A 10 -13.30 13.10 8.68
C ASP A 10 -13.08 11.75 8.00
N LYS A 11 -13.83 11.46 6.94
CA LYS A 11 -13.62 10.24 6.12
C LYS A 11 -12.24 10.23 5.47
N LEU A 12 -11.81 11.36 4.91
CA LEU A 12 -10.48 11.50 4.31
C LEU A 12 -9.36 11.34 5.34
N ARG A 13 -9.52 11.89 6.55
CA ARG A 13 -8.57 11.67 7.66
C ARG A 13 -8.43 10.19 7.99
N LYS A 14 -9.56 9.50 8.22
CA LYS A 14 -9.56 8.06 8.50
C LYS A 14 -8.93 7.25 7.36
N ALA A 15 -9.25 7.56 6.12
CA ALA A 15 -8.66 6.90 4.96
C ALA A 15 -7.14 7.12 4.88
N THR A 16 -6.66 8.31 5.23
CA THR A 16 -5.22 8.65 5.22
C THR A 16 -4.46 7.88 6.29
N ASP A 17 -5.04 7.72 7.49
CA ASP A 17 -4.42 6.92 8.57
C ASP A 17 -4.27 5.44 8.18
N VAL A 18 -5.30 4.88 7.54
CA VAL A 18 -5.24 3.52 6.99
C VAL A 18 -4.20 3.44 5.86
N ALA A 19 -4.21 4.39 4.93
CA ALA A 19 -3.27 4.44 3.82
C ALA A 19 -1.81 4.47 4.29
N LYS A 20 -1.50 5.24 5.35
CA LYS A 20 -0.16 5.27 5.95
C LYS A 20 0.29 3.89 6.43
N THR A 21 -0.61 3.17 7.09
CA THR A 21 -0.32 1.82 7.60
C THR A 21 -0.12 0.82 6.46
N VAL A 22 -0.99 0.85 5.45
CA VAL A 22 -0.90 -0.03 4.27
C VAL A 22 0.38 0.23 3.48
N VAL A 23 0.76 1.49 3.25
CA VAL A 23 1.98 1.82 2.52
C VAL A 23 3.21 1.40 3.31
N HIS A 24 3.25 1.67 4.62
CA HIS A 24 4.41 1.33 5.44
C HIS A 24 4.69 -0.17 5.48
N TRP A 25 3.66 -0.98 5.75
CA TRP A 25 3.81 -2.43 5.86
C TRP A 25 3.71 -3.16 4.52
N GLY A 26 3.01 -2.59 3.54
CA GLY A 26 2.83 -3.16 2.21
C GLY A 26 3.97 -2.90 1.26
N PHE A 27 4.79 -1.86 1.49
CA PHE A 27 5.93 -1.53 0.63
C PHE A 27 6.93 -2.70 0.52
N LEU A 28 7.33 -3.28 1.65
CA LEU A 28 8.32 -4.36 1.65
C LEU A 28 7.81 -5.64 0.94
N PRO A 29 6.62 -6.19 1.27
CA PRO A 29 6.03 -7.30 0.54
C PRO A 29 5.88 -7.01 -0.96
N LEU A 30 5.48 -5.80 -1.34
CA LEU A 30 5.30 -5.42 -2.74
C LEU A 30 6.62 -5.45 -3.51
N VAL A 31 7.69 -4.88 -2.94
CA VAL A 31 9.02 -4.88 -3.56
C VAL A 31 9.56 -6.31 -3.71
N ILE A 32 9.41 -7.15 -2.68
CA ILE A 32 9.83 -8.56 -2.75
C ILE A 32 9.03 -9.28 -3.84
N TYR A 33 7.71 -9.12 -3.88
CA TYR A 33 6.85 -9.72 -4.90
C TYR A 33 7.26 -9.33 -6.33
N LEU A 34 7.54 -8.04 -6.56
CA LEU A 34 8.03 -7.56 -7.84
C LEU A 34 9.37 -8.21 -8.20
N GLY A 35 10.33 -8.24 -7.27
CA GLY A 35 11.62 -8.90 -7.49
C GLY A 35 11.50 -10.39 -7.84
N MET A 36 10.57 -11.11 -7.20
CA MET A 36 10.30 -12.53 -7.51
C MET A 36 9.66 -12.75 -8.88
N THR A 37 8.89 -11.78 -9.39
CA THR A 37 8.15 -11.92 -10.66
C THR A 37 8.96 -11.47 -11.87
N THR A 38 9.89 -10.50 -11.71
CA THR A 38 10.72 -9.98 -12.80
C THR A 38 12.07 -10.67 -12.96
N GLY A 39 12.55 -11.38 -11.93
CA GLY A 39 13.83 -12.10 -11.98
C GLY A 39 13.71 -13.48 -12.65
N GLU A 40 14.57 -13.75 -13.63
CA GLU A 40 14.83 -15.10 -14.14
C GLU A 40 16.18 -15.61 -13.59
N PRO A 41 16.21 -16.79 -12.95
CA PRO A 41 15.10 -17.68 -12.62
C PRO A 41 14.26 -17.19 -11.42
N ARG A 42 12.95 -17.46 -11.46
CA ARG A 42 12.04 -17.08 -10.36
C ARG A 42 12.40 -17.86 -9.09
N PRO A 43 12.67 -17.18 -7.95
CA PRO A 43 13.07 -17.85 -6.73
C PRO A 43 11.94 -18.74 -6.19
N SER A 44 12.29 -19.97 -5.78
CA SER A 44 11.39 -20.91 -5.12
C SER A 44 11.36 -20.64 -3.62
N LEU A 45 10.18 -20.31 -3.07
CA LEU A 45 10.02 -19.98 -1.65
C LEU A 45 10.21 -21.18 -0.69
N LEU A 46 10.28 -22.41 -1.21
CA LEU A 46 10.15 -23.66 -0.44
C LEU A 46 11.04 -24.81 -0.97
N THR A 47 12.18 -24.52 -1.57
CA THR A 47 13.11 -25.58 -2.04
C THR A 47 14.41 -25.54 -1.28
#